data_AF-A0A8S0YV78-F1
#
_entry.id   AF-A0A8S0YV78-F1
#
_cell.length_a   1.000
_cell.length_b   1.000
_cell.length_c   1.000
_cell.angle_alpha   90.00
_cell.angle_beta   90.00
_cell.angle_gamma   90.00
#
_symmetry.space_group_name_H-M   'P 1'
#
loop_
_entity.id
_entity.type
_entity.pdbx_description
1 polymer ?
#
loop_
_entity_poly.entity_id
_entity_poly.type
_entity_poly.pdbx_seq_one_letter_code
_entity_poly.pdbx_strand_id
1 'polypeptide(L)'
;MLVWIRWGVHGSPMCTLGDFDDQVQYLLVSEMLDPVEIQQIDLMIVKFQEKLRTRWDGANLLLYGSLMIGIGLKTSDVDLYLRIPNYNNTADAYVIYETAKLLHTEPSKYSNIQLKYNAVGPMITFYDHSTKRFIDVSCNGRVRMEKLRLIGYYLRLDKRHIQLTTIVKLWAKVNKLTGGTLYSYSVYLLVVFYLQQKKMAPSVYEMQASMPPGLLRKYNTDYEKLPFTVVNNETLYDLLGGFFKYYADFNYEEYCVSPHVGRPVAKIDFDSEKTAPKEFLLYEEYMETVAIQPMVNEVLCVQDVLSHRNILRKANAEFDSHFINIFKDAAKKYDEIPKEKFLRSIFKVDGDKDISKEGENVEVYETLKLIDCFDNV
;
A
#
# COMPACT_ATOMS: atom_id res chain seq x y z
N MET A 1 -11.36 1.86 16.97
CA MET A 1 -11.96 0.50 16.97
C MET A 1 -11.56 -0.13 15.64
N LEU A 2 -10.50 -0.96 15.65
CA LEU A 2 -10.06 -1.71 14.47
C LEU A 2 -11.02 -2.89 14.30
N VAL A 3 -11.63 -3.02 13.12
CA VAL A 3 -12.58 -4.10 12.82
C VAL A 3 -11.81 -5.18 12.08
N TRP A 4 -11.61 -6.33 12.73
CA TRP A 4 -10.87 -7.47 12.19
C TRP A 4 -11.84 -8.52 11.65
N ILE A 5 -11.61 -8.96 10.41
CA ILE A 5 -12.36 -10.08 9.82
C ILE A 5 -11.71 -11.37 10.31
N ARG A 6 -12.50 -12.26 10.94
CA ARG A 6 -12.04 -13.59 11.36
C ARG A 6 -12.05 -14.54 10.16
N TRP A 7 -10.95 -15.24 9.94
CA TRP A 7 -10.83 -16.31 8.95
C TRP A 7 -10.55 -17.64 9.68
N GLY A 8 -11.31 -18.69 9.37
CA GLY A 8 -11.17 -20.01 10.00
C GLY A 8 -9.89 -20.72 9.57
N VAL A 9 -9.31 -21.53 10.46
CA VAL A 9 -8.06 -22.26 10.22
C VAL A 9 -8.39 -23.70 9.83
N HIS A 10 -7.97 -24.13 8.65
CA HIS A 10 -7.43 -25.45 8.29
C HIS A 10 -7.20 -25.50 6.76
N GLY A 11 -6.02 -25.96 6.31
CA GLY A 11 -5.79 -26.19 4.88
C GLY A 11 -4.43 -26.79 4.58
N SER A 12 -4.45 -27.78 3.69
CA SER A 12 -3.30 -28.40 3.00
C SER A 12 -2.61 -27.40 2.05
N PRO A 13 -1.42 -27.69 1.50
CA PRO A 13 -0.69 -26.78 0.59
C PRO A 13 -1.58 -26.27 -0.55
N MET A 14 -1.36 -25.02 -1.02
CA MET A 14 -2.21 -24.36 -2.02
C MET A 14 -2.46 -25.24 -3.26
N CYS A 15 -1.48 -26.10 -3.57
CA CYS A 15 -1.43 -27.09 -4.64
C CYS A 15 -2.54 -28.17 -4.61
N THR A 16 -3.05 -28.46 -3.42
CA THR A 16 -4.03 -29.53 -3.12
C THR A 16 -5.43 -28.98 -2.87
N LEU A 17 -5.60 -27.66 -2.95
CA LEU A 17 -6.85 -26.96 -2.68
C LEU A 17 -7.69 -26.84 -3.94
N GLY A 18 -9.01 -26.81 -3.72
CA GLY A 18 -10.08 -26.89 -4.72
C GLY A 18 -10.15 -25.70 -5.68
N ASP A 19 -11.30 -25.07 -5.76
CA ASP A 19 -11.52 -23.99 -6.73
C ASP A 19 -10.75 -22.70 -6.37
N PHE A 20 -10.90 -21.66 -7.18
CA PHE A 20 -10.21 -20.38 -6.98
C PHE A 20 -10.47 -19.77 -5.60
N ASP A 21 -11.71 -19.88 -5.08
CA ASP A 21 -12.09 -19.22 -3.84
C ASP A 21 -11.46 -19.93 -2.63
N ASP A 22 -11.36 -21.27 -2.67
CA ASP A 22 -10.61 -22.05 -1.67
C ASP A 22 -9.14 -21.64 -1.60
N GLN A 23 -8.51 -21.43 -2.77
CA GLN A 23 -7.10 -21.03 -2.85
C GLN A 23 -6.87 -19.62 -2.30
N VAL A 24 -7.76 -18.67 -2.62
CA VAL A 24 -7.72 -17.32 -2.04
C VAL A 24 -7.88 -17.40 -0.53
N GLN A 25 -8.84 -18.17 -0.03
CA GLN A 25 -9.10 -18.28 1.41
C GLN A 25 -7.86 -18.78 2.16
N TYR A 26 -7.19 -19.79 1.61
CA TYR A 26 -5.95 -20.31 2.16
C TYR A 26 -4.81 -19.31 2.13
N LEU A 27 -4.61 -18.62 1.00
CA LEU A 27 -3.59 -17.57 0.88
C LEU A 27 -3.78 -16.49 1.95
N LEU A 28 -5.01 -16.01 2.13
CA LEU A 28 -5.31 -14.98 3.12
C LEU A 28 -5.06 -15.46 4.56
N VAL A 29 -5.47 -16.67 4.92
CA VAL A 29 -5.23 -17.26 6.25
C VAL A 29 -3.73 -17.47 6.52
N SER A 30 -2.98 -17.85 5.48
CA SER A 30 -1.56 -18.14 5.59
C SER A 30 -0.72 -16.87 5.72
N GLU A 31 -1.07 -15.81 4.98
CA GLU A 31 -0.25 -14.60 4.84
C GLU A 31 -0.68 -13.43 5.73
N MET A 32 -1.97 -13.29 6.04
CA MET A 32 -2.45 -12.17 6.85
C MET A 32 -2.16 -12.40 8.33
N LEU A 33 -1.99 -11.30 9.07
CA LEU A 33 -1.82 -11.35 10.52
C LEU A 33 -3.04 -11.97 11.20
N ASP A 34 -2.79 -12.90 12.13
CA ASP A 34 -3.84 -13.46 12.97
C ASP A 34 -4.14 -12.56 14.20
N PRO A 35 -5.27 -12.79 14.91
CA PRO A 35 -5.64 -11.97 16.07
C PRO A 35 -4.62 -11.98 17.21
N VAL A 36 -3.83 -13.05 17.38
CA VAL A 36 -2.81 -13.16 18.43
C VAL A 36 -1.61 -12.28 18.05
N GLU A 37 -1.16 -12.34 16.80
CA GLU A 37 -0.09 -11.48 16.30
C GLU A 37 -0.47 -10.00 16.39
N ILE A 38 -1.70 -9.65 16.04
CA ILE A 38 -2.24 -8.29 16.20
C ILE A 38 -2.19 -7.85 17.67
N GLN A 39 -2.64 -8.71 18.59
CA GLN A 39 -2.63 -8.38 20.02
C GLN A 39 -1.19 -8.20 20.55
N GLN A 40 -0.23 -8.97 20.06
CA GLN A 40 1.19 -8.80 20.40
C GLN A 40 1.72 -7.46 19.91
N ILE A 41 1.35 -7.04 18.69
CA ILE A 41 1.72 -5.73 18.14
C ILE A 41 1.10 -4.61 18.98
N ASP A 42 -0.18 -4.70 19.33
CA ASP A 42 -0.85 -3.71 20.19
C ASP A 42 -0.15 -3.58 21.56
N LEU A 43 0.21 -4.70 22.18
CA LEU A 43 0.96 -4.71 23.45
C LEU A 43 2.35 -4.10 23.31
N MET A 44 3.06 -4.37 22.20
CA MET A 44 4.36 -3.78 21.91
C MET A 44 4.23 -2.26 21.76
N ILE A 45 3.24 -1.76 21.02
CA ILE A 45 2.99 -0.33 20.84
C ILE A 45 2.72 0.36 22.19
N VAL A 46 1.90 -0.25 23.05
CA VAL A 46 1.60 0.30 24.38
C VAL A 46 2.87 0.42 25.22
N LYS A 47 3.68 -0.63 25.31
CA LYS A 47 4.94 -0.64 26.08
C LYS A 47 5.95 0.36 25.53
N PHE A 48 6.07 0.44 24.21
CA PHE A 48 6.99 1.38 23.58
C PHE A 48 6.54 2.83 23.79
N GLN A 49 5.22 3.10 23.74
CA GLN A 49 4.67 4.40 24.08
C GLN A 49 4.97 4.80 25.53
N GLU A 50 4.83 3.87 26.49
CA GLU A 50 5.19 4.11 27.89
C GLU A 50 6.67 4.47 28.06
N LYS A 51 7.56 3.79 27.32
CA LYS A 51 8.99 4.12 27.28
C LYS A 51 9.25 5.51 26.73
N LEU A 52 8.57 5.91 25.65
CA LEU A 52 8.71 7.26 25.09
C LEU A 52 8.20 8.33 26.06
N ARG A 53 7.16 8.03 26.85
CA ARG A 53 6.62 8.94 27.86
C ARG A 53 7.56 9.22 29.03
N THR A 54 8.58 8.39 29.27
CA THR A 54 9.62 8.71 30.25
C THR A 54 10.52 9.87 29.80
N ARG A 55 10.52 10.18 28.50
CA ARG A 55 11.31 11.28 27.90
C ARG A 55 10.45 12.46 27.49
N TRP A 56 9.25 12.19 26.95
CA TRP A 56 8.32 13.20 26.46
C TRP A 56 6.93 12.93 27.03
N ASP A 57 6.55 13.71 28.02
CA ASP A 57 5.22 13.59 28.62
C ASP A 57 4.11 13.77 27.56
N GLY A 58 3.09 12.94 27.64
CA GLY A 58 1.99 12.90 26.67
C GLY A 58 2.33 12.34 25.28
N ALA A 59 3.54 11.80 25.05
CA ALA A 59 3.88 11.12 23.80
C ALA A 59 2.87 10.02 23.46
N ASN A 60 2.50 9.94 22.18
CA ASN A 60 1.50 9.03 21.67
C ASN A 60 1.93 8.40 20.35
N LEU A 61 1.87 7.07 20.28
CA LEU A 61 2.13 6.31 19.06
C LEU A 61 0.81 5.99 18.37
N LEU A 62 0.75 6.26 17.07
CA LEU A 62 -0.42 5.97 16.24
C LEU A 62 0.00 5.02 15.13
N LEU A 63 -0.63 3.84 15.10
CA LEU A 63 -0.45 2.86 14.02
C LEU A 63 -0.94 3.46 12.70
N TYR A 64 -0.13 3.33 11.66
CA TYR A 64 -0.49 3.61 10.27
C TYR A 64 -0.01 2.47 9.36
N GLY A 65 0.04 2.70 8.05
CA GLY A 65 0.53 1.69 7.10
C GLY A 65 -0.49 0.59 6.82
N SER A 66 0.00 -0.55 6.34
CA SER A 66 -0.83 -1.65 5.85
C SER A 66 -1.64 -2.35 6.95
N LEU A 67 -1.12 -2.39 8.18
CA LEU A 67 -1.82 -2.95 9.34
C LEU A 67 -3.06 -2.12 9.70
N MET A 68 -2.96 -0.79 9.64
CA MET A 68 -4.08 0.11 9.96
C MET A 68 -5.29 -0.10 9.05
N ILE A 69 -5.06 -0.46 7.79
CA ILE A 69 -6.12 -0.61 6.78
C ILE A 69 -6.55 -2.07 6.56
N GLY A 70 -6.05 -3.01 7.37
CA GLY A 70 -6.51 -4.40 7.38
C GLY A 70 -5.93 -5.29 6.28
N ILE A 71 -4.82 -4.89 5.65
CA ILE A 71 -4.08 -5.70 4.65
C ILE A 71 -2.62 -5.97 5.08
N GLY A 72 -2.41 -5.95 6.40
CA GLY A 72 -1.13 -6.29 7.02
C GLY A 72 -0.84 -7.78 6.86
N LEU A 73 0.35 -8.09 6.34
CA LEU A 73 0.85 -9.45 6.21
C LEU A 73 1.69 -9.80 7.45
N LYS A 74 1.94 -11.08 7.69
CA LYS A 74 2.86 -11.55 8.76
C LYS A 74 4.27 -10.98 8.63
N THR A 75 4.66 -10.66 7.41
CA THR A 75 5.96 -10.04 7.05
C THR A 75 5.89 -8.51 6.97
N SER A 76 4.74 -7.88 7.21
CA SER A 76 4.64 -6.42 7.12
C SER A 76 5.28 -5.73 8.32
N ASP A 77 6.02 -4.65 8.03
CA ASP A 77 6.53 -3.72 9.02
C ASP A 77 5.40 -3.05 9.81
N VAL A 78 5.72 -2.63 11.04
CA VAL A 78 4.82 -1.84 11.88
C VAL A 78 5.17 -0.36 11.74
N ASP A 79 4.32 0.36 11.02
CA ASP A 79 4.42 1.80 10.78
C ASP A 79 3.79 2.62 11.92
N LEU A 80 4.58 3.42 12.64
CA LEU A 80 4.15 4.24 13.78
C LEU A 80 4.40 5.73 13.59
N TYR A 81 3.35 6.52 13.78
CA TYR A 81 3.43 7.97 13.87
C TYR A 81 3.58 8.38 15.33
N LEU A 82 4.74 8.96 15.67
CA LEU A 82 5.00 9.54 16.97
C LEU A 82 4.45 10.97 17.03
N ARG A 83 3.41 11.17 17.84
CA ARG A 83 2.83 12.47 18.14
C ARG A 83 3.24 12.90 19.55
N ILE A 84 3.89 14.04 19.66
CA ILE A 84 4.24 14.67 20.93
C ILE A 84 3.41 15.96 21.08
N PRO A 85 2.69 16.16 22.20
CA PRO A 85 1.94 17.40 22.44
C PRO A 85 2.84 18.63 22.51
N ASN A 86 2.36 19.79 22.05
CA ASN A 86 3.06 21.09 22.10
C ASN A 86 4.45 21.09 21.45
N TYR A 87 4.69 20.18 20.53
CA TYR A 87 5.99 19.94 19.93
C TYR A 87 6.14 20.66 18.58
N ASN A 88 7.27 21.36 18.40
CA ASN A 88 7.61 22.02 17.15
C ASN A 88 8.32 21.04 16.19
N ASN A 89 7.89 21.00 14.93
CA ASN A 89 8.41 20.09 13.89
C ASN A 89 9.91 20.29 13.58
N THR A 90 10.49 21.42 13.96
CA THR A 90 11.91 21.74 13.75
C THR A 90 12.86 20.82 14.51
N ALA A 91 12.36 20.06 15.49
CA ALA A 91 13.16 19.14 16.29
C ALA A 91 13.05 17.67 15.84
N ASP A 92 12.33 17.32 14.75
CA ASP A 92 12.03 15.93 14.38
C ASP A 92 13.27 15.02 14.41
N ALA A 93 14.38 15.49 13.85
CA ALA A 93 15.64 14.73 13.85
C ALA A 93 16.16 14.46 15.27
N TYR A 94 16.02 15.42 16.17
CA TYR A 94 16.39 15.28 17.58
C TYR A 94 15.50 14.25 18.30
N VAL A 95 14.19 14.28 18.07
CA VAL A 95 13.28 13.27 18.67
C VAL A 95 13.59 11.86 18.17
N ILE A 96 13.82 11.69 16.88
CA ILE A 96 14.19 10.40 16.31
C ILE A 96 15.55 9.93 16.87
N TYR A 97 16.53 10.83 17.00
CA TYR A 97 17.82 10.52 17.61
C TYR A 97 17.72 10.12 19.10
N GLU A 98 16.95 10.86 19.90
CA GLU A 98 16.72 10.53 21.31
C GLU A 98 15.90 9.24 21.47
N THR A 99 15.00 8.94 20.52
CA THR A 99 14.30 7.65 20.45
C THR A 99 15.30 6.51 20.26
N ALA A 100 16.30 6.66 19.38
CA ALA A 100 17.35 5.66 19.23
C ALA A 100 18.12 5.42 20.54
N LYS A 101 18.46 6.50 21.28
CA LYS A 101 19.10 6.35 22.59
C LYS A 101 18.26 5.55 23.57
N LEU A 102 16.95 5.78 23.63
CA LEU A 102 16.04 4.99 24.47
C LEU A 102 16.03 3.52 24.07
N LEU A 103 15.99 3.22 22.77
CA LEU A 103 16.03 1.84 22.26
C LEU A 103 17.36 1.14 22.61
N HIS A 104 18.49 1.84 22.51
CA HIS A 104 19.81 1.32 22.89
C HIS A 104 19.93 0.97 24.39
N THR A 105 19.02 1.47 25.24
CA THR A 105 18.98 1.05 26.65
C THR A 105 18.37 -0.35 26.86
N GLU A 106 17.77 -0.95 25.83
CA GLU A 106 17.10 -2.26 25.90
C GLU A 106 17.55 -3.22 24.78
N PRO A 107 18.85 -3.56 24.69
CA PRO A 107 19.41 -4.37 23.60
C PRO A 107 18.89 -5.81 23.55
N SER A 108 18.25 -6.31 24.62
CA SER A 108 17.56 -7.60 24.61
C SER A 108 16.18 -7.55 23.95
N LYS A 109 15.61 -6.35 23.76
CA LYS A 109 14.29 -6.14 23.14
C LYS A 109 14.41 -5.66 21.70
N TYR A 110 15.41 -4.82 21.42
CA TYR A 110 15.55 -4.16 20.13
C TYR A 110 16.94 -4.39 19.51
N SER A 111 16.96 -4.61 18.21
CA SER A 111 18.18 -4.69 17.41
C SER A 111 18.03 -3.94 16.09
N ASN A 112 19.08 -3.91 15.27
CA ASN A 112 19.07 -3.30 13.92
C ASN A 112 18.54 -1.86 13.90
N ILE A 113 18.90 -1.07 14.92
CA ILE A 113 18.45 0.32 15.07
C ILE A 113 19.15 1.19 14.02
N GLN A 114 18.37 1.79 13.12
CA GLN A 114 18.86 2.60 12.01
C GLN A 114 18.10 3.92 11.93
N LEU A 115 18.84 5.02 12.00
CA LEU A 115 18.33 6.34 11.69
C LEU A 115 18.30 6.50 10.16
N LYS A 116 17.15 6.89 9.62
CA LYS A 116 16.96 7.13 8.19
C LYS A 116 16.42 8.53 7.96
N TYR A 117 16.73 9.09 6.81
CA TYR A 117 16.12 10.32 6.32
C TYR A 117 15.47 10.02 4.99
N ASN A 118 14.16 10.21 4.88
CA ASN A 118 13.43 10.00 3.64
C ASN A 118 12.85 11.33 3.12
N ALA A 119 12.14 11.28 1.99
CA ALA A 119 11.56 12.46 1.36
C ALA A 119 10.52 13.21 2.24
N VAL A 120 10.03 12.57 3.31
CA VAL A 120 9.07 13.17 4.27
C VAL A 120 9.68 13.49 5.64
N GLY A 121 10.98 13.27 5.81
CA GLY A 121 11.77 13.69 6.98
C GLY A 121 12.50 12.56 7.72
N PRO A 122 12.99 12.85 8.93
CA PRO A 122 13.65 11.87 9.80
C PRO A 122 12.71 10.73 10.21
N MET A 123 13.24 9.50 10.20
CA MET A 123 12.58 8.31 10.72
C MET A 123 13.60 7.37 11.36
N ILE A 124 13.13 6.42 12.16
CA ILE A 124 13.94 5.36 12.72
C ILE A 124 13.30 4.02 12.41
N THR A 125 14.10 3.07 11.94
CA THR A 125 13.74 1.68 11.78
C THR A 125 14.49 0.86 12.82
N PHE A 126 13.84 -0.10 13.46
CA PHE A 126 14.48 -1.05 14.36
C PHE A 126 13.72 -2.37 14.37
N TYR A 127 14.38 -3.46 14.76
CA TYR A 127 13.75 -4.77 14.90
C TYR A 127 13.30 -4.99 16.34
N ASP A 128 12.03 -5.34 16.55
CA ASP A 128 11.48 -5.73 17.85
C ASP A 128 11.45 -7.26 17.97
N HIS A 129 12.17 -7.79 18.98
CA HIS A 129 12.30 -9.22 19.18
C HIS A 129 11.00 -9.89 19.65
N SER A 130 10.08 -9.14 20.29
CA SER A 130 8.84 -9.72 20.82
C SER A 130 7.83 -10.04 19.73
N THR A 131 7.72 -9.16 18.73
CA THR A 131 6.84 -9.29 17.57
C THR A 131 7.55 -9.86 16.35
N LYS A 132 8.89 -9.96 16.40
CA LYS A 132 9.75 -10.41 15.28
C LYS A 132 9.58 -9.57 14.01
N ARG A 133 9.42 -8.24 14.16
CA ARG A 133 9.13 -7.33 13.04
C ARG A 133 10.01 -6.10 13.08
N PHE A 134 10.22 -5.51 11.91
CA PHE A 134 10.72 -4.15 11.83
C PHE A 134 9.62 -3.16 12.18
N ILE A 135 10.01 -2.15 12.94
CA ILE A 135 9.18 -1.05 13.40
C ILE A 135 9.74 0.24 12.80
N ASP A 136 8.89 0.97 12.08
CA ASP A 136 9.22 2.23 11.44
C ASP A 136 8.52 3.37 12.17
N VAL A 137 9.29 4.27 12.80
CA VAL A 137 8.75 5.40 13.56
C VAL A 137 9.12 6.72 12.89
N SER A 138 8.14 7.61 12.76
CA SER A 138 8.36 8.96 12.23
C SER A 138 7.49 10.01 12.93
N CYS A 139 7.92 11.27 12.89
CA CYS A 139 7.15 12.41 13.40
C CYS A 139 6.28 13.09 12.32
N ASN A 140 6.41 12.70 11.05
CA ASN A 140 5.67 13.27 9.91
C ASN A 140 4.65 12.27 9.32
N GLY A 141 3.97 11.51 10.19
CA GLY A 141 3.00 10.48 9.78
C GLY A 141 1.60 10.99 9.46
N ARG A 142 1.19 12.17 9.95
CA ARG A 142 -0.23 12.58 9.93
C ARG A 142 -0.86 12.62 8.54
N VAL A 143 -0.22 13.22 7.54
CA VAL A 143 -0.77 13.25 6.17
C VAL A 143 -0.84 11.83 5.56
N ARG A 144 0.16 10.99 5.82
CA ARG A 144 0.17 9.58 5.36
C ARG A 144 -0.95 8.78 6.01
N MET A 145 -1.27 9.07 7.27
CA MET A 145 -2.42 8.48 7.95
C MET A 145 -3.73 8.86 7.29
N GLU A 146 -3.97 10.13 6.97
CA GLU A 146 -5.23 10.54 6.34
C GLU A 146 -5.39 9.92 4.94
N LYS A 147 -4.32 9.86 4.14
CA LYS A 147 -4.32 9.11 2.87
C LYS A 147 -4.74 7.67 3.06
N LEU A 148 -4.12 6.96 4.00
CA LEU A 148 -4.45 5.56 4.25
C LEU A 148 -5.83 5.38 4.90
N ARG A 149 -6.35 6.35 5.67
CA ARG A 149 -7.73 6.28 6.17
C ARG A 149 -8.74 6.28 5.03
N LEU A 150 -8.49 7.09 3.99
CA LEU A 150 -9.28 7.09 2.76
C LEU A 150 -9.15 5.76 2.01
N ILE A 151 -7.95 5.19 1.88
CA ILE A 151 -7.79 3.83 1.34
C ILE A 151 -8.57 2.80 2.15
N GLY A 152 -8.44 2.84 3.47
CA GLY A 152 -9.18 1.94 4.36
C GLY A 152 -10.70 2.12 4.23
N TYR A 153 -11.19 3.34 3.95
CA TYR A 153 -12.61 3.56 3.64
C TYR A 153 -13.01 2.76 2.39
N TYR A 154 -12.29 2.90 1.29
CA TYR A 154 -12.56 2.14 0.06
C TYR A 154 -12.52 0.64 0.29
N LEU A 155 -11.52 0.14 1.02
CA LEU A 155 -11.39 -1.30 1.31
C LEU A 155 -12.57 -1.87 2.12
N ARG A 156 -13.29 -1.03 2.86
CA ARG A 156 -14.46 -1.45 3.66
C ARG A 156 -15.79 -1.37 2.92
N LEU A 157 -15.82 -0.85 1.69
CA LEU A 157 -17.06 -0.75 0.90
C LEU A 157 -17.59 -2.12 0.45
N ASP A 158 -16.70 -3.08 0.19
CA ASP A 158 -17.06 -4.44 -0.24
C ASP A 158 -15.99 -5.43 0.24
N LYS A 159 -16.40 -6.63 0.65
CA LYS A 159 -15.49 -7.69 1.12
C LYS A 159 -14.41 -8.04 0.08
N ARG A 160 -14.75 -7.98 -1.22
CA ARG A 160 -13.85 -8.28 -2.34
C ARG A 160 -12.69 -7.31 -2.42
N HIS A 161 -12.83 -6.08 -1.92
CA HIS A 161 -11.78 -5.05 -2.01
C HIS A 161 -10.54 -5.41 -1.18
N ILE A 162 -10.73 -5.89 0.05
CA ILE A 162 -9.62 -6.36 0.90
C ILE A 162 -8.94 -7.57 0.24
N GLN A 163 -9.72 -8.52 -0.26
CA GLN A 163 -9.20 -9.73 -0.90
C GLN A 163 -8.38 -9.38 -2.15
N LEU A 164 -8.97 -8.60 -3.08
CA LEU A 164 -8.30 -8.14 -4.30
C LEU A 164 -7.02 -7.37 -3.98
N THR A 165 -7.10 -6.39 -3.08
CA THR A 165 -5.94 -5.55 -2.73
C THR A 165 -4.82 -6.37 -2.11
N THR A 166 -5.15 -7.37 -1.30
CA THR A 166 -4.16 -8.25 -0.65
C THR A 166 -3.48 -9.15 -1.67
N ILE A 167 -4.24 -9.77 -2.59
CA ILE A 167 -3.69 -10.59 -3.67
C ILE A 167 -2.78 -9.75 -4.58
N VAL A 168 -3.24 -8.58 -5.02
CA VAL A 168 -2.44 -7.69 -5.89
C VAL A 168 -1.20 -7.17 -5.16
N LYS A 169 -1.27 -6.88 -3.86
CA LYS A 169 -0.11 -6.51 -3.04
C LYS A 169 0.95 -7.62 -3.02
N LEU A 170 0.53 -8.87 -2.79
CA LEU A 170 1.43 -10.03 -2.81
C LEU A 170 2.02 -10.24 -4.21
N TRP A 171 1.18 -10.17 -5.24
CA TRP A 171 1.58 -10.34 -6.63
C TRP A 171 2.63 -9.31 -7.05
N ALA A 172 2.41 -8.03 -6.69
CA ALA A 172 3.35 -6.95 -6.98
C ALA A 172 4.67 -7.12 -6.21
N LYS A 173 4.65 -7.68 -5.00
CA LYS A 173 5.86 -8.01 -4.23
C LYS A 173 6.65 -9.12 -4.89
N VAL A 174 6.00 -10.24 -5.24
CA VAL A 174 6.63 -11.40 -5.90
C VAL A 174 7.24 -11.02 -7.25
N ASN A 175 6.55 -10.20 -8.02
CA ASN A 175 7.02 -9.73 -9.33
C ASN A 175 8.00 -8.55 -9.26
N LYS A 176 8.54 -8.23 -8.07
CA LYS A 176 9.51 -7.16 -7.81
C LYS A 176 9.06 -5.77 -8.31
N LEU A 177 7.75 -5.52 -8.36
CA LEU A 177 7.22 -4.20 -8.72
C LEU A 177 7.43 -3.21 -7.56
N THR A 178 7.27 -3.67 -6.32
CA THR A 178 7.43 -2.84 -5.12
C THR A 178 8.81 -2.98 -4.48
N GLY A 179 9.30 -1.91 -3.83
CA GLY A 179 10.59 -1.90 -3.12
C GLY A 179 11.62 -0.91 -3.68
N GLY A 180 11.31 -0.32 -4.85
CA GLY A 180 12.09 0.74 -5.49
C GLY A 180 11.19 1.87 -5.97
N THR A 181 10.80 1.82 -7.25
CA THR A 181 10.03 2.88 -7.94
C THR A 181 8.58 2.94 -7.50
N LEU A 182 7.90 1.79 -7.38
CA LEU A 182 6.57 1.69 -6.77
C LEU A 182 6.68 1.45 -5.27
N TYR A 183 5.90 2.21 -4.51
CA TYR A 183 5.60 1.91 -3.12
C TYR A 183 4.35 1.04 -3.04
N SER A 184 4.19 0.31 -1.95
CA SER A 184 2.95 -0.44 -1.67
C SER A 184 1.70 0.44 -1.76
N TYR A 185 1.79 1.70 -1.33
CA TYR A 185 0.70 2.66 -1.45
C TYR A 185 0.26 2.90 -2.90
N SER A 186 1.19 2.92 -3.87
CA SER A 186 0.86 3.05 -5.29
C SER A 186 0.03 1.89 -5.81
N VAL A 187 0.33 0.67 -5.35
CA VAL A 187 -0.46 -0.52 -5.68
C VAL A 187 -1.89 -0.37 -5.16
N TYR A 188 -2.08 0.18 -3.96
CA TYR A 188 -3.41 0.41 -3.40
C TYR A 188 -4.20 1.42 -4.22
N LEU A 189 -3.54 2.46 -4.74
CA LEU A 189 -4.18 3.44 -5.62
C LEU A 189 -4.60 2.85 -6.96
N LEU A 190 -3.79 1.97 -7.56
CA LEU A 190 -4.18 1.24 -8.78
C LEU A 190 -5.44 0.41 -8.53
N VAL A 191 -5.49 -0.33 -7.42
CA VAL A 191 -6.69 -1.12 -7.09
C VAL A 191 -7.91 -0.23 -6.85
N VAL A 192 -7.78 0.85 -6.07
CA VAL A 192 -8.89 1.80 -5.83
C VAL A 192 -9.40 2.38 -7.15
N PHE A 193 -8.49 2.82 -8.03
CA PHE A 193 -8.88 3.39 -9.32
C PHE A 193 -9.61 2.39 -10.21
N TYR A 194 -9.11 1.16 -10.30
CA TYR A 194 -9.79 0.09 -11.03
C TYR A 194 -11.20 -0.17 -10.48
N LEU A 195 -11.35 -0.22 -9.16
CA LEU A 195 -12.66 -0.38 -8.50
C LEU A 195 -13.60 0.79 -8.80
N GLN A 196 -13.08 2.02 -8.94
CA GLN A 196 -13.87 3.17 -9.41
C GLN A 196 -14.37 2.96 -10.85
N GLN A 197 -13.53 2.43 -11.75
CA GLN A 197 -13.96 2.10 -13.12
C GLN A 197 -15.06 1.03 -13.16
N LYS A 198 -15.06 0.13 -12.17
CA LYS A 198 -16.10 -0.89 -11.96
C LYS A 198 -17.34 -0.39 -11.23
N LYS A 199 -17.41 0.92 -10.91
CA LYS A 199 -18.46 1.54 -10.10
C LYS A 199 -18.62 0.87 -8.73
N MET A 200 -17.51 0.42 -8.15
CA MET A 200 -17.44 -0.20 -6.82
C MET A 200 -16.85 0.76 -5.77
N ALA A 201 -16.41 1.94 -6.18
CA ALA A 201 -15.99 3.01 -5.29
C ALA A 201 -16.33 4.37 -5.90
N PRO A 202 -16.65 5.39 -5.10
CA PRO A 202 -16.80 6.77 -5.57
C PRO A 202 -15.44 7.42 -5.83
N SER A 203 -15.41 8.56 -6.52
CA SER A 203 -14.21 9.41 -6.58
C SER A 203 -13.98 10.16 -5.26
N VAL A 204 -12.75 10.58 -5.00
CA VAL A 204 -12.43 11.42 -3.83
C VAL A 204 -13.08 12.78 -3.97
N TYR A 205 -13.02 13.37 -5.16
CA TYR A 205 -13.61 14.66 -5.49
C TYR A 205 -15.10 14.71 -5.16
N GLU A 206 -15.89 13.70 -5.56
CA GLU A 206 -17.32 13.61 -5.23
C GLU A 206 -17.57 13.56 -3.72
N MET A 207 -16.77 12.79 -2.98
CA MET A 207 -16.90 12.72 -1.52
C MET A 207 -16.49 14.01 -0.82
N GLN A 208 -15.55 14.77 -1.39
CA GLN A 208 -15.10 16.05 -0.85
C GLN A 208 -16.04 17.20 -1.18
N ALA A 209 -16.72 17.15 -2.33
CA ALA A 209 -17.61 18.22 -2.80
C ALA A 209 -18.80 18.48 -1.87
N SER A 210 -19.16 17.51 -1.02
CA SER A 210 -20.36 17.57 -0.17
C SER A 210 -20.08 18.20 1.21
N MET A 211 -18.83 18.57 1.53
CA MET A 211 -18.44 19.11 2.84
C MET A 211 -17.46 20.29 2.72
N PRO A 212 -17.44 21.23 3.67
CA PRO A 212 -16.37 22.22 3.76
C PRO A 212 -15.00 21.55 3.90
N PRO A 213 -13.93 22.07 3.28
CA PRO A 213 -12.62 21.43 3.31
C PRO A 213 -11.98 21.51 4.70
N GLY A 214 -11.66 20.36 5.27
CA GLY A 214 -10.82 20.24 6.45
C GLY A 214 -9.36 20.18 6.05
N LEU A 215 -8.65 21.29 6.20
CA LEU A 215 -7.26 21.39 5.73
C LEU A 215 -6.28 20.86 6.78
N LEU A 216 -5.52 19.84 6.40
CA LEU A 216 -4.28 19.46 7.09
C LEU A 216 -3.08 19.98 6.30
N ARG A 217 -2.45 21.05 6.81
CA ARG A 217 -1.54 21.89 6.04
C ARG A 217 -2.30 22.46 4.84
N LYS A 218 -2.02 21.98 3.63
CA LYS A 218 -2.71 22.39 2.39
C LYS A 218 -3.62 21.33 1.79
N TYR A 219 -3.64 20.13 2.36
CA TYR A 219 -4.40 19.02 1.81
C TYR A 219 -5.80 19.00 2.41
N ASN A 220 -6.83 18.92 1.57
CA ASN A 220 -8.18 18.63 2.04
C ASN A 220 -8.25 17.18 2.51
N THR A 221 -8.43 16.95 3.80
CA THR A 221 -8.51 15.61 4.39
C THR A 221 -9.91 15.19 4.77
N ASP A 222 -10.87 16.12 4.75
CA ASP A 222 -12.26 15.83 5.07
C ASP A 222 -12.99 15.35 3.81
N TYR A 223 -13.84 14.35 3.98
CA TYR A 223 -14.69 13.78 2.95
C TYR A 223 -15.93 13.20 3.60
N GLU A 224 -17.09 13.36 2.94
CA GLU A 224 -18.30 12.71 3.38
C GLU A 224 -18.26 11.23 3.00
N LYS A 225 -18.57 10.37 3.97
CA LYS A 225 -18.81 8.95 3.69
C LYS A 225 -20.21 8.83 3.09
N LEU A 226 -20.30 9.02 1.78
CA LEU A 226 -21.55 8.86 1.04
C LEU A 226 -22.11 7.43 1.27
N PRO A 227 -23.43 7.25 1.40
CA PRO A 227 -24.04 5.93 1.37
C PRO A 227 -23.79 5.29 -0.01
N PHE A 228 -22.64 4.65 -0.15
CA PHE A 228 -22.21 4.05 -1.40
C PHE A 228 -22.61 2.58 -1.42
N THR A 229 -23.49 2.23 -2.36
CA THR A 229 -23.93 0.84 -2.54
C THR A 229 -23.20 0.24 -3.73
N VAL A 230 -22.42 -0.81 -3.47
CA VAL A 230 -21.74 -1.58 -4.50
C VAL A 230 -22.77 -2.52 -5.14
N VAL A 231 -23.10 -2.28 -6.41
CA VAL A 231 -24.07 -3.09 -7.19
C VAL A 231 -23.40 -4.05 -8.18
N ASN A 232 -22.07 -4.02 -8.27
CA ASN A 232 -21.30 -4.89 -9.15
C ASN A 232 -21.34 -6.34 -8.65
N ASN A 233 -21.67 -7.28 -9.54
CA ASN A 233 -21.81 -8.72 -9.25
C ASN A 233 -20.67 -9.59 -9.78
N GLU A 234 -19.59 -9.01 -10.31
CA GLU A 234 -18.41 -9.75 -10.76
C GLU A 234 -17.78 -10.51 -9.59
N THR A 235 -17.35 -11.74 -9.82
CA THR A 235 -16.67 -12.52 -8.77
C THR A 235 -15.29 -11.95 -8.47
N LEU A 236 -14.66 -12.36 -7.37
CA LEU A 236 -13.28 -11.95 -7.09
C LEU A 236 -12.32 -12.39 -8.20
N TYR A 237 -12.56 -13.56 -8.81
CA TYR A 237 -11.81 -14.05 -9.96
C TYR A 237 -11.92 -13.10 -11.16
N ASP A 238 -13.14 -12.67 -11.48
CA ASP A 238 -13.39 -11.74 -12.59
C ASP A 238 -12.75 -10.38 -12.34
N LEU A 239 -12.83 -9.88 -11.10
CA LEU A 239 -12.20 -8.61 -10.70
C LEU A 239 -10.67 -8.67 -10.76
N LEU A 240 -10.07 -9.79 -10.34
CA LEU A 240 -8.62 -9.96 -10.38
C LEU A 240 -8.10 -10.04 -11.82
N GLY A 241 -8.72 -10.87 -12.66
CA GLY A 241 -8.38 -10.95 -14.07
C GLY A 241 -8.63 -9.65 -14.82
N GLY A 242 -9.78 -9.03 -14.57
CA GLY A 242 -10.13 -7.74 -15.14
C GLY A 242 -9.20 -6.60 -14.70
N PHE A 243 -8.65 -6.66 -13.48
CA PHE A 243 -7.63 -5.71 -13.01
C PHE A 243 -6.37 -5.79 -13.88
N PHE A 244 -5.89 -7.01 -14.15
CA PHE A 244 -4.72 -7.18 -15.00
C PHE A 244 -4.99 -6.75 -16.43
N LYS A 245 -6.14 -7.13 -17.01
CA LYS A 245 -6.54 -6.68 -18.36
C LYS A 245 -6.62 -5.17 -18.47
N TYR A 246 -7.25 -4.51 -17.49
CA TYR A 246 -7.41 -3.06 -17.51
C TYR A 246 -6.05 -2.35 -17.59
N TYR A 247 -5.09 -2.79 -16.78
CA TYR A 247 -3.75 -2.19 -16.77
C TYR A 247 -2.80 -2.72 -17.85
N ALA A 248 -3.08 -3.88 -18.46
CA ALA A 248 -2.38 -4.32 -19.66
C ALA A 248 -2.70 -3.43 -20.87
N ASP A 249 -3.95 -2.93 -20.94
CA ASP A 249 -4.48 -2.14 -22.04
C ASP A 249 -4.53 -0.62 -21.76
N PHE A 250 -4.22 -0.19 -20.53
CA PHE A 250 -4.27 1.23 -20.16
C PHE A 250 -3.30 2.05 -21.02
N ASN A 251 -3.79 3.15 -21.61
CA ASN A 251 -2.95 4.05 -22.39
C ASN A 251 -2.10 4.93 -21.48
N TYR A 252 -0.97 4.38 -21.05
CA TYR A 252 -0.01 5.05 -20.19
C TYR A 252 0.59 6.29 -20.82
N GLU A 253 0.71 6.37 -22.16
CA GLU A 253 1.31 7.53 -22.82
C GLU A 253 0.43 8.77 -22.66
N GLU A 254 -0.88 8.62 -22.84
CA GLU A 254 -1.80 9.76 -22.85
C GLU A 254 -2.41 10.08 -21.49
N TYR A 255 -2.54 9.10 -20.59
CA TYR A 255 -3.35 9.27 -19.38
C TYR A 255 -2.62 9.02 -18.07
N CYS A 256 -3.02 9.77 -17.06
CA CYS A 256 -2.75 9.54 -15.65
C CYS A 256 -3.87 8.73 -15.00
N VAL A 257 -3.49 7.80 -14.14
CA VAL A 257 -4.39 7.12 -13.21
C VAL A 257 -4.74 8.11 -12.09
N SER A 258 -6.00 8.55 -12.02
CA SER A 258 -6.45 9.50 -11.00
C SER A 258 -7.60 8.95 -10.15
N PRO A 259 -7.28 8.41 -8.96
CA PRO A 259 -8.31 8.05 -8.00
C PRO A 259 -9.04 9.26 -7.41
N HIS A 260 -8.45 10.47 -7.49
CA HIS A 260 -9.09 11.70 -7.04
C HIS A 260 -10.38 11.99 -7.78
N VAL A 261 -10.33 12.03 -9.12
CA VAL A 261 -11.52 12.25 -9.96
C VAL A 261 -12.18 10.95 -10.44
N GLY A 262 -11.58 9.79 -10.14
CA GLY A 262 -12.15 8.48 -10.47
C GLY A 262 -12.20 8.15 -11.95
N ARG A 263 -11.43 8.85 -12.78
CA ARG A 263 -11.34 8.66 -14.24
C ARG A 263 -9.91 8.87 -14.74
N PRO A 264 -9.53 8.31 -15.91
CA PRO A 264 -8.28 8.70 -16.56
C PRO A 264 -8.28 10.21 -16.82
N VAL A 265 -7.15 10.86 -16.60
CA VAL A 265 -6.97 12.29 -16.88
C VAL A 265 -5.87 12.45 -17.91
N ALA A 266 -6.13 13.22 -18.96
CA ALA A 266 -5.17 13.39 -20.03
C ALA A 266 -3.95 14.13 -19.49
N LYS A 267 -2.76 13.61 -19.79
CA LYS A 267 -1.49 14.21 -19.35
C LYS A 267 -1.31 15.62 -19.90
N ILE A 268 -1.80 15.87 -21.11
CA ILE A 268 -1.73 17.18 -21.77
C ILE A 268 -2.49 18.26 -20.98
N ASP A 269 -3.50 17.89 -20.18
CA ASP A 269 -4.22 18.85 -19.34
C ASP A 269 -3.29 19.45 -18.27
N PHE A 270 -2.23 18.72 -17.89
CA PHE A 270 -1.24 19.13 -16.90
C PHE A 270 -0.03 19.89 -17.49
N ASP A 271 -0.04 20.21 -18.79
CA ASP A 271 1.06 20.93 -19.45
C ASP A 271 1.19 22.38 -18.95
N SER A 272 0.07 23.01 -18.59
CA SER A 272 0.04 24.37 -18.08
C SER A 272 -1.04 24.59 -17.03
N GLU A 273 -0.91 25.67 -16.26
CA GLU A 273 -1.94 26.14 -15.32
C GLU A 273 -3.29 26.36 -16.02
N LYS A 274 -3.27 26.91 -17.24
CA LYS A 274 -4.49 27.26 -17.99
C LYS A 274 -5.28 26.03 -18.45
N THR A 275 -4.61 24.90 -18.61
CA THR A 275 -5.21 23.64 -19.09
C THR A 275 -5.56 22.69 -17.96
N ALA A 276 -5.04 22.93 -16.75
CA ALA A 276 -5.22 22.04 -15.61
C ALA A 276 -6.71 21.87 -15.27
N PRO A 277 -7.17 20.63 -15.00
CA PRO A 277 -8.57 20.42 -14.65
C PRO A 277 -8.88 21.08 -13.30
N LYS A 278 -10.04 21.75 -13.21
CA LYS A 278 -10.44 22.56 -12.03
C LYS A 278 -10.57 21.74 -10.74
N GLU A 279 -10.76 20.43 -10.86
CA GLU A 279 -10.78 19.49 -9.75
C GLU A 279 -9.42 19.40 -9.02
N PHE A 280 -8.34 19.87 -9.63
CA PHE A 280 -6.96 19.77 -9.15
C PHE A 280 -6.47 21.11 -8.57
N LEU A 281 -7.18 21.67 -7.59
CA LEU A 281 -6.91 22.99 -7.01
C LEU A 281 -5.48 23.19 -6.46
N LEU A 282 -4.76 22.13 -6.09
CA LEU A 282 -3.37 22.19 -5.64
C LEU A 282 -2.35 22.23 -6.77
N TYR A 283 -2.77 22.02 -8.02
CA TYR A 283 -1.85 21.89 -9.16
C TYR A 283 -1.15 23.20 -9.51
N GLU A 284 -1.87 24.32 -9.44
CA GLU A 284 -1.32 25.66 -9.69
C GLU A 284 -0.10 25.93 -8.78
N GLU A 285 -0.22 25.64 -7.48
CA GLU A 285 0.85 25.80 -6.49
C GLU A 285 2.07 24.89 -6.78
N TYR A 286 1.87 23.72 -7.41
CA TYR A 286 2.99 22.84 -7.76
C TYR A 286 3.77 23.33 -8.98
N MET A 287 3.09 23.93 -9.97
CA MET A 287 3.73 24.45 -11.18
C MET A 287 4.69 25.62 -10.87
N GLU A 288 4.42 26.39 -9.81
CA GLU A 288 5.32 27.44 -9.33
C GLU A 288 6.60 26.88 -8.67
N THR A 289 6.59 25.61 -8.25
CA THR A 289 7.74 24.97 -7.60
C THR A 289 8.58 24.17 -8.59
N VAL A 290 9.75 24.73 -8.98
CA VAL A 290 10.71 24.15 -9.95
C VAL A 290 11.15 22.71 -9.65
N ALA A 291 10.95 22.23 -8.41
CA ALA A 291 11.35 20.90 -7.98
C ALA A 291 10.37 19.76 -8.36
N ILE A 292 9.21 20.06 -8.94
CA ILE A 292 8.18 19.06 -9.25
C ILE A 292 8.03 18.95 -10.77
N GLN A 293 8.42 17.79 -11.32
CA GLN A 293 8.20 17.48 -12.74
C GLN A 293 6.69 17.39 -13.01
N PRO A 294 6.19 18.06 -14.07
CA PRO A 294 4.79 17.93 -14.48
C PRO A 294 4.45 16.49 -14.82
N MET A 295 3.20 16.08 -14.56
CA MET A 295 2.72 14.72 -14.82
C MET A 295 2.83 14.33 -16.31
N VAL A 296 2.93 15.32 -17.20
CA VAL A 296 3.06 15.14 -18.65
C VAL A 296 4.37 14.44 -19.08
N ASN A 297 5.41 14.50 -18.25
CA ASN A 297 6.75 14.02 -18.62
C ASN A 297 7.02 12.55 -18.25
N GLU A 298 6.15 11.93 -17.47
CA GLU A 298 6.37 10.58 -16.93
C GLU A 298 5.52 9.57 -17.70
N VAL A 299 6.09 8.43 -18.12
CA VAL A 299 5.31 7.35 -18.79
C VAL A 299 4.25 6.82 -17.82
N LEU A 300 4.67 6.39 -16.63
CA LEU A 300 3.76 5.95 -15.59
C LEU A 300 3.36 7.13 -14.69
N CYS A 301 2.05 7.37 -14.60
CA CYS A 301 1.48 8.43 -13.78
C CYS A 301 0.36 7.89 -12.89
N VAL A 302 0.62 7.83 -11.58
CA VAL A 302 -0.37 7.46 -10.56
C VAL A 302 -0.53 8.64 -9.61
N GLN A 303 -1.68 9.28 -9.64
CA GLN A 303 -1.95 10.50 -8.89
C GLN A 303 -2.33 10.20 -7.44
N ASP A 304 -1.72 10.93 -6.50
CA ASP A 304 -2.08 10.90 -5.10
C ASP A 304 -3.47 11.49 -4.84
N VAL A 305 -4.25 10.79 -4.01
CA VAL A 305 -5.61 11.19 -3.62
C VAL A 305 -5.73 12.53 -2.88
N LEU A 306 -4.68 13.02 -2.21
CA LEU A 306 -4.74 14.29 -1.46
C LEU A 306 -3.83 15.36 -2.04
N SER A 307 -2.61 14.97 -2.45
CA SER A 307 -1.61 15.90 -2.96
C SER A 307 -1.66 16.10 -4.46
N HIS A 308 -2.49 15.40 -5.21
CA HIS A 308 -2.67 15.60 -6.66
C HIS A 308 -1.40 15.47 -7.52
N ARG A 309 -0.31 14.90 -6.98
CA ARG A 309 0.97 14.68 -7.66
C ARG A 309 1.12 13.23 -8.09
N ASN A 310 1.98 12.98 -9.08
CA ASN A 310 2.50 11.64 -9.32
C ASN A 310 3.27 11.15 -8.08
N ILE A 311 2.95 9.96 -7.60
CA ILE A 311 3.59 9.38 -6.40
C ILE A 311 4.72 8.40 -6.71
N LEU A 312 4.90 8.06 -7.98
CA LEU A 312 5.99 7.21 -8.40
C LEU A 312 7.31 7.96 -8.20
N ARG A 313 8.34 7.26 -7.72
CA ARG A 313 9.71 7.78 -7.87
C ARG A 313 10.02 7.83 -9.36
N LYS A 314 11.01 8.64 -9.75
CA LYS A 314 11.47 8.75 -11.14
C LYS A 314 11.67 7.35 -11.73
N ALA A 315 10.73 6.94 -12.58
CA ALA A 315 10.80 5.68 -13.26
C ALA A 315 11.84 5.79 -14.39
N ASN A 316 12.34 4.66 -14.85
CA ASN A 316 13.14 4.59 -16.05
C ASN A 316 12.43 3.68 -17.06
N ALA A 317 12.82 3.80 -18.33
CA ALA A 317 12.18 3.04 -19.40
C ALA A 317 12.21 1.52 -19.18
N GLU A 318 13.22 1.01 -18.48
CA GLU A 318 13.33 -0.41 -18.09
C GLU A 318 12.22 -0.79 -17.11
N PHE A 319 12.03 -0.01 -16.04
CA PHE A 319 10.97 -0.23 -15.07
C PHE A 319 9.58 -0.08 -15.71
N ASP A 320 9.38 0.92 -16.56
CA ASP A 320 8.11 1.13 -17.25
C ASP A 320 7.75 -0.06 -18.14
N SER A 321 8.73 -0.55 -18.91
CA SER A 321 8.58 -1.74 -19.75
C SER A 321 8.28 -2.99 -18.92
N HIS A 322 9.01 -3.19 -17.83
CA HIS A 322 8.82 -4.30 -16.90
C HIS A 322 7.41 -4.29 -16.28
N PHE A 323 6.97 -3.13 -15.80
CA PHE A 323 5.65 -2.92 -15.25
C PHE A 323 4.56 -3.31 -16.25
N ILE A 324 4.60 -2.75 -17.46
CA ILE A 324 3.60 -3.02 -18.51
C ILE A 324 3.60 -4.50 -18.90
N ASN A 325 4.78 -5.11 -19.05
CA ASN A 325 4.89 -6.51 -19.47
C ASN A 325 4.35 -7.48 -18.42
N ILE A 326 4.58 -7.23 -17.13
CA ILE A 326 4.03 -8.06 -16.05
C ILE A 326 2.49 -8.00 -16.03
N PHE A 327 1.89 -6.83 -16.25
CA PHE A 327 0.44 -6.72 -16.36
C PHE A 327 -0.10 -7.49 -17.58
N LYS A 328 0.58 -7.39 -18.73
CA LYS A 328 0.23 -8.15 -19.94
C LYS A 328 0.35 -9.66 -19.76
N ASP A 329 1.40 -10.13 -19.08
CA ASP A 329 1.57 -11.55 -18.75
C ASP A 329 0.44 -12.05 -17.85
N ALA A 330 0.13 -11.33 -16.77
CA ALA A 330 -0.96 -11.69 -15.87
C ALA A 330 -2.34 -11.67 -16.56
N ALA A 331 -2.56 -10.73 -17.47
CA ALA A 331 -3.78 -10.67 -18.30
C ALA A 331 -3.87 -11.86 -19.26
N LYS A 332 -2.77 -12.22 -19.92
CA LYS A 332 -2.70 -13.39 -20.80
C LYS A 332 -2.95 -14.69 -20.02
N LYS A 333 -2.34 -14.83 -18.83
CA LYS A 333 -2.59 -15.96 -17.92
C LYS A 333 -4.06 -16.06 -17.54
N TYR A 334 -4.75 -14.94 -17.32
CA TYR A 334 -6.19 -14.95 -17.05
C TYR A 334 -7.03 -15.50 -18.22
N ASP A 335 -6.63 -15.23 -19.45
CA ASP A 335 -7.33 -15.71 -20.65
C ASP A 335 -7.04 -17.17 -21.00
N GLU A 336 -5.81 -17.63 -20.76
CA GLU A 336 -5.34 -18.93 -21.24
C GLU A 336 -5.36 -20.02 -20.16
N ILE A 337 -5.22 -19.64 -18.89
CA ILE A 337 -5.08 -20.61 -17.79
C ILE A 337 -6.45 -20.87 -17.15
N PRO A 338 -6.85 -22.14 -16.96
CA PRO A 338 -8.07 -22.49 -16.26
C PRO A 338 -8.18 -21.82 -14.88
N LYS A 339 -9.41 -21.45 -14.48
CA LYS A 339 -9.71 -20.71 -13.26
C LYS A 339 -9.05 -21.29 -12.00
N GLU A 340 -9.07 -22.61 -11.86
CA GLU A 340 -8.49 -23.37 -10.75
C GLU A 340 -6.95 -23.36 -10.72
N LYS A 341 -6.29 -22.93 -11.79
CA LYS A 341 -4.83 -22.78 -11.87
C LYS A 341 -4.36 -21.33 -11.92
N PHE A 342 -5.28 -20.40 -12.18
CA PHE A 342 -4.97 -19.00 -12.41
C PHE A 342 -4.23 -18.33 -11.25
N LEU A 343 -4.74 -18.45 -10.01
CA LEU A 343 -4.13 -17.77 -8.85
C LEU A 343 -2.67 -18.19 -8.66
N ARG A 344 -2.36 -19.48 -8.82
CA ARG A 344 -0.98 -19.98 -8.72
C ARG A 344 -0.11 -19.42 -9.84
N SER A 345 -0.65 -19.36 -11.05
CA SER A 345 0.13 -18.98 -12.24
C SER A 345 0.66 -17.55 -12.20
N ILE A 346 -0.05 -16.63 -11.55
CA ILE A 346 0.38 -15.22 -11.45
C ILE A 346 1.48 -15.01 -10.39
N PHE A 347 1.71 -15.99 -9.52
CA PHE A 347 2.80 -15.98 -8.55
C PHE A 347 4.03 -16.77 -9.00
N LYS A 348 3.93 -17.60 -10.05
CA LYS A 348 5.09 -18.25 -10.65
C LYS A 348 5.91 -17.23 -11.44
N VAL A 349 7.16 -17.04 -11.05
CA VAL A 349 8.14 -16.24 -11.81
C VAL A 349 8.77 -17.17 -12.85
N ASP A 350 8.68 -16.82 -14.13
CA ASP A 350 9.29 -17.62 -15.20
C ASP A 350 10.82 -17.65 -15.04
N GLY A 351 11.40 -18.85 -14.97
CA GLY A 351 12.82 -19.07 -14.78
C GLY A 351 13.19 -19.18 -13.31
N ASP A 352 13.10 -20.40 -12.79
CA ASP A 352 13.61 -20.83 -11.49
C ASP A 352 15.15 -20.72 -11.46
N LYS A 353 15.66 -19.47 -11.45
CA LYS A 353 17.03 -19.18 -11.05
C LYS A 353 17.00 -19.01 -9.54
N ASP A 354 17.18 -20.14 -8.87
CA ASP A 354 17.69 -20.31 -7.51
C ASP A 354 17.87 -18.98 -6.74
N ILE A 355 16.75 -18.49 -6.17
CA ILE A 355 16.65 -17.25 -5.38
C ILE A 355 17.55 -17.32 -4.11
N SER A 356 18.17 -18.48 -3.84
CA SER A 356 19.05 -18.70 -2.70
C SER A 356 20.39 -17.95 -2.75
N LYS A 357 20.76 -17.29 -3.87
CA LYS A 357 22.11 -16.73 -4.07
C LYS A 357 22.23 -15.21 -4.15
N GLU A 358 21.12 -14.48 -4.23
CA GLU A 358 21.15 -13.02 -4.11
C GLU A 358 20.48 -12.66 -2.79
N GLY A 359 21.10 -11.79 -1.98
CA GLY A 359 20.63 -11.41 -0.64
C GLY A 359 19.31 -10.64 -0.60
N GLU A 360 18.35 -10.95 -1.47
CA GLU A 360 17.03 -10.34 -1.57
C GLU A 360 15.94 -11.22 -0.91
N ASN A 361 15.32 -10.65 0.13
CA ASN A 361 14.05 -11.00 0.76
C ASN A 361 13.71 -12.50 0.90
N VAL A 362 14.22 -13.11 1.98
CA VAL A 362 13.75 -14.39 2.56
C VAL A 362 12.21 -14.51 2.58
N GLU A 363 11.50 -13.39 2.75
CA GLU A 363 10.04 -13.30 2.77
C GLU A 363 9.35 -13.61 1.43
N VAL A 364 9.93 -13.21 0.29
CA VAL A 364 9.38 -13.53 -1.04
C VAL A 364 9.51 -15.03 -1.27
N TYR A 365 10.63 -15.60 -0.84
CA TYR A 365 10.89 -17.03 -0.90
C TYR A 365 9.97 -17.83 0.03
N GLU A 366 9.61 -17.33 1.22
CA GLU A 366 8.61 -17.98 2.09
C GLU A 366 7.19 -17.92 1.51
N THR A 367 6.81 -16.80 0.91
CA THR A 367 5.52 -16.66 0.20
C THR A 367 5.47 -17.63 -1.00
N LEU A 368 6.56 -17.70 -1.78
CA LEU A 368 6.69 -18.63 -2.91
C LEU A 368 6.71 -20.09 -2.45
N LYS A 369 7.34 -20.43 -1.32
CA LYS A 369 7.29 -21.79 -0.73
C LYS A 369 5.91 -22.27 -0.33
N LEU A 370 5.01 -21.36 0.05
CA LEU A 370 3.60 -21.71 0.32
C LEU A 370 2.82 -22.02 -0.98
N ILE A 371 3.34 -21.55 -2.11
CA ILE A 371 2.77 -21.65 -3.46
C ILE A 371 3.40 -22.82 -4.24
N ASP A 372 4.69 -23.10 -4.01
CA ASP A 372 5.48 -24.16 -4.63
C ASP A 372 5.37 -25.47 -3.83
N CYS A 373 4.47 -26.35 -4.28
CA CYS A 373 4.73 -27.77 -4.17
C CYS A 373 5.50 -28.17 -5.41
N PHE A 374 6.71 -28.68 -5.19
CA PHE A 374 7.62 -29.17 -6.22
C PHE A 374 6.91 -30.00 -7.29
N ASP A 375 7.38 -29.81 -8.53
CA ASP A 375 7.09 -30.51 -9.78
C ASP A 375 7.39 -32.03 -9.74
N ASN A 376 6.94 -32.75 -8.71
CA ASN A 376 7.09 -34.19 -8.56
C ASN A 376 5.75 -34.85 -8.15
N VAL A 377 4.80 -34.89 -9.08
CA VAL A 377 3.82 -36.00 -9.23
C VAL A 377 3.70 -36.34 -10.70
#